data_AF-A0AA88XYX5-F1
#
_entry.id   AF-A0AA88XYX5-F1
#
_cell.length_a   1.000
_cell.length_b   1.000
_cell.length_c   1.000
_cell.angle_alpha   90.00
_cell.angle_beta   90.00
_cell.angle_gamma   90.00
#
_symmetry.space_group_name_H-M   'P 1'
#
loop_
_entity.id
_entity.type
_entity.pdbx_description
1 polymer ?
#
loop_
_entity_poly.entity_id
_entity_poly.type
_entity_poly.pdbx_seq_one_letter_code
_entity_poly.pdbx_strand_id
1 'polypeptide(L)'
;MGKCFTFNNYDAINGVRTISRTGSLLSLTLYLRIDQNEYVYNNFMAAGVKFLVHDPHEEPDMVNLGYLASPGYSVNAAIKMTKYKYLPSPYLAFGDGYCLDTKSSTFKNHLKYYEHYSESACLRECKRNIIVGNETICSLSEFYLCYDHEAYIFDSDTSSLQKCDCPKPCQFTQYTALSSSAVFPARVYDPPLYLMGMTNLRDDYIELNIFYESLTYQYVEQIPQFTIESIIGILGGQMGIFLGASLLTLSELVEFGILSLYVLLKRFCIKVRGTRIKTTEGFPDARDAKVVRW
;
A
#
# COMPACT_ATOMS: atom_id res chain seq x y z
N MET A 1 -9.25 -16.43 -17.43
CA MET A 1 -9.77 -17.73 -16.92
C MET A 1 -11.32 -17.74 -16.96
N GLY A 2 -11.95 -17.43 -18.10
CA GLY A 2 -13.41 -17.49 -18.22
C GLY A 2 -14.19 -16.67 -17.18
N LYS A 3 -15.35 -17.21 -16.76
CA LYS A 3 -16.25 -16.62 -15.77
C LYS A 3 -15.90 -17.10 -14.36
N CYS A 4 -15.49 -16.17 -13.50
CA CYS A 4 -15.25 -16.43 -12.07
C CYS A 4 -16.52 -16.18 -11.22
N PHE A 5 -16.48 -16.64 -9.97
CA PHE A 5 -17.52 -16.38 -8.96
C PHE A 5 -16.87 -16.01 -7.62
N THR A 6 -17.33 -14.93 -7.00
CA THR A 6 -16.81 -14.44 -5.70
C THR A 6 -17.86 -14.65 -4.62
N PHE A 7 -17.51 -15.39 -3.56
CA PHE A 7 -18.33 -15.50 -2.35
C PHE A 7 -17.93 -14.41 -1.34
N ASN A 8 -18.91 -13.84 -0.63
CA ASN A 8 -18.70 -12.85 0.43
C ASN A 8 -18.02 -11.52 -0.04
N ASN A 9 -18.41 -11.02 -1.22
CA ASN A 9 -17.97 -9.71 -1.73
C ASN A 9 -18.39 -8.55 -0.79
N TYR A 10 -17.78 -7.37 -0.95
CA TYR A 10 -18.13 -6.18 -0.17
C TYR A 10 -19.60 -5.76 -0.36
N ASP A 11 -20.09 -5.75 -1.60
CA ASP A 11 -21.50 -5.51 -1.99
C ASP A 11 -22.46 -6.69 -1.68
N ALA A 12 -22.12 -7.56 -0.73
CA ALA A 12 -23.05 -8.61 -0.31
C ALA A 12 -24.33 -7.97 0.28
N ILE A 13 -25.49 -8.26 -0.34
CA ILE A 13 -26.82 -7.72 0.05
C ILE A 13 -27.14 -7.91 1.55
N ASN A 14 -26.59 -8.95 2.18
CA ASN A 14 -26.77 -9.27 3.60
C ASN A 14 -25.57 -8.88 4.48
N GLY A 15 -24.69 -8.01 3.98
CA GLY A 15 -23.41 -7.65 4.59
C GLY A 15 -22.33 -8.74 4.49
N VAL A 16 -21.09 -8.36 4.81
CA VAL A 16 -19.94 -9.27 4.88
C VAL A 16 -20.15 -10.27 6.03
N ARG A 17 -20.22 -11.56 5.69
CA ARG A 17 -20.35 -12.66 6.66
C ARG A 17 -19.08 -12.79 7.49
N THR A 18 -19.27 -12.99 8.79
CA THR A 18 -18.21 -13.20 9.78
C THR A 18 -18.37 -14.56 10.46
N ILE A 19 -17.33 -15.02 11.16
CA ILE A 19 -17.33 -16.28 11.90
C ILE A 19 -16.80 -16.07 13.32
N SER A 20 -17.39 -16.75 14.29
CA SER A 20 -17.09 -16.61 15.73
C SER A 20 -16.31 -17.79 16.33
N ARG A 21 -15.97 -18.80 15.51
CA ARG A 21 -15.31 -20.06 15.91
C ARG A 21 -14.42 -20.57 14.77
N THR A 22 -13.41 -21.37 15.09
CA THR A 22 -12.47 -21.98 14.12
C THR A 22 -12.67 -23.49 13.99
N GLY A 23 -11.94 -24.09 13.06
CA GLY A 23 -11.90 -25.54 12.80
C GLY A 23 -12.62 -25.93 11.50
N SER A 24 -12.17 -27.02 10.88
CA SER A 24 -12.67 -27.51 9.59
C SER A 24 -14.16 -27.88 9.59
N LEU A 25 -14.72 -28.24 10.75
CA LEU A 25 -16.16 -28.49 10.94
C LEU A 25 -17.04 -27.23 10.83
N LEU A 26 -16.45 -26.03 10.82
CA LEU A 26 -17.11 -24.75 10.62
C LEU A 26 -16.49 -24.02 9.41
N SER A 27 -16.23 -24.78 8.35
CA SER A 27 -15.71 -24.29 7.07
C SER A 27 -16.82 -23.78 6.15
N LEU A 28 -16.41 -23.00 5.14
CA LEU A 28 -17.15 -22.89 3.89
C LEU A 28 -16.85 -24.16 3.07
N THR A 29 -17.75 -25.13 3.14
CA THR A 29 -17.73 -26.33 2.28
C THR A 29 -18.40 -26.02 0.95
N LEU A 30 -17.69 -26.27 -0.16
CA LEU A 30 -18.20 -26.17 -1.52
C LEU A 30 -18.03 -27.53 -2.21
N TYR A 31 -19.13 -28.12 -2.67
CA TYR A 31 -19.10 -29.25 -3.59
C TYR A 31 -19.17 -28.69 -5.01
N LEU A 32 -18.07 -28.83 -5.74
CA LEU A 32 -17.91 -28.27 -7.09
C LEU A 32 -17.87 -29.42 -8.10
N ARG A 33 -18.59 -29.24 -9.20
CA ARG A 33 -18.54 -30.12 -10.37
C ARG A 33 -17.87 -29.35 -11.50
N ILE A 34 -16.89 -29.97 -12.17
CA ILE A 34 -16.07 -29.30 -13.20
C ILE A 34 -16.44 -29.68 -14.63
N ASP A 35 -17.18 -30.77 -14.84
CA ASP A 35 -17.64 -31.25 -16.16
C ASP A 35 -16.52 -31.28 -17.22
N GLN A 36 -15.51 -32.14 -17.02
CA GLN A 36 -14.39 -32.29 -17.95
C GLN A 36 -14.82 -32.63 -19.38
N ASN A 37 -16.01 -33.23 -19.56
CA ASN A 37 -16.58 -33.53 -20.88
C ASN A 37 -16.96 -32.27 -21.68
N GLU A 38 -17.11 -31.11 -21.04
CA GLU A 38 -17.36 -29.81 -21.68
C GLU A 38 -16.08 -28.98 -21.89
N TYR A 39 -14.90 -29.51 -21.53
CA TYR A 39 -13.63 -28.77 -21.65
C TYR A 39 -13.23 -28.54 -23.10
N VAL A 40 -13.02 -27.27 -23.46
CA VAL A 40 -12.40 -26.86 -24.72
C VAL A 40 -10.87 -26.91 -24.63
N TYR A 41 -10.23 -27.32 -25.73
CA TYR A 41 -8.77 -27.36 -25.83
C TYR A 41 -8.16 -25.98 -25.56
N ASN A 42 -7.16 -25.94 -24.68
CA ASN A 42 -6.47 -24.72 -24.29
C ASN A 42 -5.06 -25.04 -23.74
N ASN A 43 -4.24 -24.02 -23.50
CA ASN A 43 -2.83 -24.17 -23.09
C ASN A 43 -2.64 -24.66 -21.63
N PHE A 44 -3.70 -24.66 -20.81
CA PHE A 44 -3.67 -25.12 -19.41
C PHE A 44 -4.22 -26.54 -19.30
N MET A 45 -3.35 -27.55 -19.49
CA MET A 45 -3.70 -28.99 -19.48
C MET A 45 -4.08 -29.55 -18.10
N ALA A 46 -4.46 -28.72 -17.13
CA ALA A 46 -4.78 -29.12 -15.76
C ALA A 46 -6.29 -29.01 -15.49
N ALA A 47 -6.93 -30.13 -15.14
CA ALA A 47 -8.33 -30.14 -14.72
C ALA A 47 -8.49 -29.82 -13.23
N GLY A 48 -9.49 -29.00 -12.89
CA GLY A 48 -9.76 -28.60 -11.52
C GLY A 48 -10.34 -27.19 -11.41
N VAL A 49 -10.38 -26.66 -10.17
CA VAL A 49 -10.80 -25.28 -9.88
C VAL A 49 -9.64 -24.52 -9.27
N LYS A 50 -9.44 -23.28 -9.74
CA LYS A 50 -8.52 -22.33 -9.10
C LYS A 50 -9.30 -21.43 -8.14
N PHE A 51 -8.85 -21.30 -6.89
CA PHE A 51 -9.49 -20.50 -5.85
C PHE A 51 -8.51 -19.52 -5.21
N LEU A 52 -9.01 -18.38 -4.73
CA LEU A 52 -8.23 -17.36 -4.03
C LEU A 52 -9.04 -16.87 -2.82
N VAL A 53 -8.36 -16.47 -1.76
CA VAL A 53 -8.94 -15.77 -0.61
C VAL A 53 -8.21 -14.43 -0.51
N HIS A 54 -8.96 -13.34 -0.48
CA HIS A 54 -8.46 -11.95 -0.52
C HIS A 54 -9.33 -11.06 0.38
N ASP A 55 -8.90 -9.82 0.62
CA ASP A 55 -9.75 -8.82 1.30
C ASP A 55 -10.89 -8.40 0.35
N PRO A 56 -12.13 -8.16 0.84
CA PRO A 56 -13.24 -7.71 -0.01
C PRO A 56 -12.99 -6.43 -0.82
N HIS A 57 -11.99 -5.62 -0.46
CA HIS A 57 -11.62 -4.39 -1.18
C HIS A 57 -10.36 -4.54 -2.07
N GLU A 58 -9.78 -5.75 -2.13
CA GLU A 58 -8.63 -6.10 -2.97
C GLU A 58 -9.10 -6.85 -4.23
N GLU A 59 -8.61 -6.46 -5.41
CA GLU A 59 -9.03 -7.03 -6.70
C GLU A 59 -8.35 -8.42 -6.93
N PRO A 60 -9.11 -9.52 -7.16
CA PRO A 60 -8.57 -10.87 -7.09
C PRO A 60 -7.65 -11.25 -8.25
N ASP A 61 -6.34 -11.35 -7.98
CA ASP A 61 -5.36 -11.95 -8.89
C ASP A 61 -5.38 -13.49 -8.89
N MET A 62 -6.43 -14.02 -9.51
CA MET A 62 -6.58 -15.45 -9.80
C MET A 62 -5.43 -16.03 -10.65
N VAL A 63 -4.74 -15.21 -11.47
CA VAL A 63 -3.70 -15.70 -12.38
C VAL A 63 -2.42 -16.00 -11.60
N ASN A 64 -1.95 -15.06 -10.78
CA ASN A 64 -0.68 -15.22 -10.06
C ASN A 64 -0.82 -15.79 -8.65
N LEU A 65 -1.92 -15.50 -7.92
CA LEU A 65 -2.03 -15.80 -6.48
C LEU A 65 -2.96 -16.97 -6.13
N GLY A 66 -3.78 -17.46 -7.08
CA GLY A 66 -4.75 -18.53 -6.81
C GLY A 66 -4.15 -19.93 -6.61
N TYR A 67 -4.75 -20.71 -5.72
CA TYR A 67 -4.43 -22.11 -5.41
C TYR A 67 -5.27 -23.05 -6.29
N LEU A 68 -4.75 -24.23 -6.62
CA LEU A 68 -5.46 -25.25 -7.41
C LEU A 68 -6.08 -26.33 -6.50
N ALA A 69 -7.34 -26.67 -6.78
CA ALA A 69 -8.05 -27.83 -6.22
C ALA A 69 -8.31 -28.84 -7.35
N SER A 70 -7.88 -30.09 -7.16
CA SER A 70 -7.97 -31.17 -8.16
C SER A 70 -9.23 -32.03 -7.97
N PRO A 71 -9.85 -32.56 -9.05
CA PRO A 71 -10.96 -33.50 -8.94
C PRO A 71 -10.55 -34.80 -8.25
N GLY A 72 -11.51 -35.43 -7.58
CA GLY A 72 -11.29 -36.65 -6.78
C GLY A 72 -10.62 -36.40 -5.42
N TYR A 73 -10.56 -35.14 -4.97
CA TYR A 73 -10.00 -34.75 -3.68
C TYR A 73 -10.92 -33.84 -2.86
N SER A 74 -10.84 -34.02 -1.55
CA SER A 74 -11.33 -33.11 -0.51
C SER A 74 -10.17 -32.21 -0.10
N VAL A 75 -10.23 -30.96 -0.56
CA VAL A 75 -9.18 -29.95 -0.39
C VAL A 75 -9.53 -29.07 0.80
N ASN A 76 -8.76 -29.19 1.86
CA ASN A 76 -8.89 -28.44 3.10
C ASN A 76 -7.88 -27.29 3.10
N ALA A 77 -8.39 -26.05 2.96
CA ALA A 77 -7.64 -24.82 2.94
C ALA A 77 -7.77 -24.08 4.28
N ALA A 78 -6.78 -24.26 5.15
CA ALA A 78 -6.67 -23.53 6.42
C ALA A 78 -6.11 -22.13 6.15
N ILE A 79 -6.91 -21.08 6.40
CA ILE A 79 -6.52 -19.69 6.14
C ILE A 79 -5.99 -18.98 7.38
N LYS A 80 -4.91 -18.20 7.17
CA LYS A 80 -4.36 -17.22 8.12
C LYS A 80 -4.54 -15.81 7.55
N MET A 81 -4.98 -14.89 8.39
CA MET A 81 -5.08 -13.46 8.09
C MET A 81 -3.85 -12.73 8.65
N THR A 82 -3.20 -11.92 7.81
CA THR A 82 -2.15 -10.97 8.22
C THR A 82 -2.56 -9.56 7.78
N LYS A 83 -2.58 -8.62 8.73
CA LYS A 83 -2.83 -7.20 8.47
C LYS A 83 -1.54 -6.41 8.54
N TYR A 84 -1.34 -5.53 7.56
CA TYR A 84 -0.17 -4.68 7.48
C TYR A 84 -0.53 -3.20 7.68
N LYS A 85 0.36 -2.46 8.34
CA LYS A 85 0.27 -0.99 8.50
C LYS A 85 1.68 -0.38 8.41
N TYR A 86 2.00 0.12 7.23
CA TYR A 86 3.23 0.86 6.94
C TYR A 86 3.09 2.34 7.35
N LEU A 87 4.21 3.01 7.57
CA LEU A 87 4.22 4.45 7.85
C LEU A 87 4.15 5.24 6.53
N PRO A 88 3.29 6.26 6.43
CA PRO A 88 3.21 7.11 5.24
C PRO A 88 4.47 7.99 5.07
N SER A 89 4.62 8.58 3.90
CA SER A 89 5.64 9.62 3.63
C SER A 89 5.64 10.68 4.74
N PRO A 90 6.81 11.08 5.29
CA PRO A 90 8.17 10.92 4.74
C PRO A 90 8.88 9.60 5.07
N TYR A 91 8.23 8.63 5.73
CA TYR A 91 8.86 7.33 6.01
C TYR A 91 8.89 6.43 4.78
N LEU A 92 10.01 5.75 4.56
CA LEU A 92 10.11 4.70 3.53
C LEU A 92 9.46 3.41 4.05
N ALA A 93 8.53 2.88 3.26
CA ALA A 93 7.71 1.74 3.62
C ALA A 93 8.27 0.42 3.05
N PHE A 94 8.74 0.45 1.80
CA PHE A 94 9.08 -0.73 1.00
C PHE A 94 10.49 -0.59 0.40
N GLY A 95 11.53 -0.77 1.22
CA GLY A 95 12.91 -0.49 0.82
C GLY A 95 13.07 1.00 0.53
N ASP A 96 13.28 1.36 -0.74
CA ASP A 96 13.39 2.75 -1.20
C ASP A 96 12.03 3.38 -1.58
N GLY A 97 10.92 2.64 -1.46
CA GLY A 97 9.57 3.07 -1.84
C GLY A 97 8.70 3.60 -0.69
N TYR A 98 7.93 4.65 -0.95
CA TYR A 98 6.85 5.13 -0.08
C TYR A 98 5.58 4.26 -0.22
N CYS A 99 4.69 4.31 0.78
CA CYS A 99 3.33 3.76 0.67
C CYS A 99 2.29 4.86 0.41
N LEU A 100 1.17 4.48 -0.21
CA LEU A 100 0.03 5.36 -0.48
C LEU A 100 -0.96 5.32 0.69
N ASP A 101 -1.18 6.44 1.39
CA ASP A 101 -2.15 6.50 2.49
C ASP A 101 -3.59 6.65 1.98
N THR A 102 -4.18 5.52 1.60
CA THR A 102 -5.58 5.41 1.15
C THR A 102 -6.62 5.77 2.22
N LYS A 103 -6.21 6.01 3.48
CA LYS A 103 -7.09 6.43 4.58
C LYS A 103 -6.91 7.89 4.99
N SER A 104 -6.00 8.62 4.34
CA SER A 104 -5.88 10.06 4.50
C SER A 104 -7.15 10.77 4.02
N SER A 105 -7.61 11.79 4.75
CA SER A 105 -8.72 12.66 4.31
C SER A 105 -8.42 13.47 3.04
N THR A 106 -7.15 13.50 2.61
CA THR A 106 -6.71 14.11 1.36
C THR A 106 -6.68 13.13 0.17
N PHE A 107 -6.79 11.82 0.43
CA PHE A 107 -6.73 10.82 -0.62
C PHE A 107 -7.96 10.89 -1.54
N LYS A 108 -7.71 10.68 -2.83
CA LYS A 108 -8.74 10.47 -3.85
C LYS A 108 -8.28 9.31 -4.71
N ASN A 109 -9.15 8.31 -4.85
CA ASN A 109 -8.91 7.23 -5.79
C ASN A 109 -8.84 7.82 -7.22
N HIS A 110 -7.80 7.44 -7.97
CA HIS A 110 -7.55 7.88 -9.34
C HIS A 110 -7.86 6.80 -10.38
N LEU A 111 -8.24 5.59 -9.94
CA LEU A 111 -8.73 4.52 -10.79
C LEU A 111 -10.13 4.87 -11.32
N LYS A 112 -10.38 4.58 -12.58
CA LYS A 112 -11.65 4.86 -13.29
C LYS A 112 -12.63 3.70 -13.22
N TYR A 113 -12.12 2.47 -13.08
CA TYR A 113 -12.93 1.24 -13.17
C TYR A 113 -13.08 0.51 -11.83
N TYR A 114 -12.43 1.00 -10.77
CA TYR A 114 -12.39 0.38 -9.45
C TYR A 114 -12.73 1.41 -8.37
N GLU A 115 -13.75 1.13 -7.55
CA GLU A 115 -14.22 2.02 -6.48
C GLU A 115 -13.18 2.20 -5.36
N HIS A 116 -12.50 1.11 -4.99
CA HIS A 116 -11.44 1.08 -4.00
C HIS A 116 -10.07 0.95 -4.65
N TYR A 117 -9.07 1.62 -4.08
CA TYR A 117 -7.69 1.48 -4.51
C TYR A 117 -7.05 0.23 -3.88
N SER A 118 -6.56 -0.66 -4.73
CA SER A 118 -5.64 -1.75 -4.40
C SER A 118 -4.50 -1.79 -5.42
N GLU A 119 -3.37 -2.40 -5.07
CA GLU A 119 -2.22 -2.56 -5.97
C GLU A 119 -2.62 -3.36 -7.21
N SER A 120 -3.34 -4.47 -6.99
CA SER A 120 -3.90 -5.35 -8.03
C SER A 120 -4.84 -4.61 -9.00
N ALA A 121 -5.76 -3.79 -8.49
CA ALA A 121 -6.66 -2.96 -9.29
C ALA A 121 -5.88 -1.92 -10.12
N CYS A 122 -4.90 -1.25 -9.51
CA CYS A 122 -4.07 -0.27 -10.20
C CYS A 122 -3.26 -0.89 -11.33
N LEU A 123 -2.60 -2.03 -11.08
CA LEU A 123 -1.82 -2.74 -12.11
C LEU A 123 -2.72 -3.24 -13.25
N ARG A 124 -3.95 -3.68 -12.96
CA ARG A 124 -4.93 -4.06 -13.99
C ARG A 124 -5.40 -2.88 -14.83
N GLU A 125 -5.75 -1.75 -14.22
CA GLU A 125 -6.13 -0.55 -14.97
C GLU A 125 -4.94 -0.01 -15.78
N CYS A 126 -3.72 -0.04 -15.23
CA CYS A 126 -2.50 0.33 -15.96
C CYS A 126 -2.27 -0.57 -17.19
N LYS A 127 -2.28 -1.91 -17.01
CA LYS A 127 -2.13 -2.88 -18.11
C LYS A 127 -3.19 -2.69 -19.18
N ARG A 128 -4.46 -2.47 -18.80
CA ARG A 128 -5.55 -2.15 -19.73
C ARG A 128 -5.27 -0.85 -20.48
N ASN A 129 -4.89 0.22 -19.79
CA ASN A 129 -4.64 1.53 -20.40
C ASN A 129 -3.43 1.52 -21.37
N ILE A 130 -2.45 0.64 -21.15
CA ILE A 130 -1.28 0.46 -22.03
C ILE A 130 -1.61 -0.39 -23.26
N ILE A 131 -2.31 -1.52 -23.10
CA ILE A 131 -2.53 -2.49 -24.19
C ILE A 131 -3.81 -2.21 -24.99
N VAL A 132 -4.90 -1.85 -24.31
CA VAL A 132 -6.26 -1.69 -24.89
C VAL A 132 -6.68 -0.22 -24.97
N GLY A 133 -6.08 0.64 -24.15
CA GLY A 133 -6.37 2.07 -24.10
C GLY A 133 -7.82 2.36 -23.70
N ASN A 134 -8.59 2.93 -24.63
CA ASN A 134 -9.96 3.37 -24.39
C ASN A 134 -11.04 2.32 -24.72
N GLU A 135 -10.72 1.24 -25.43
CA GLU A 135 -11.74 0.27 -25.87
C GLU A 135 -12.24 -0.63 -24.72
N THR A 136 -13.50 -1.05 -24.79
CA THR A 136 -14.16 -1.81 -23.71
C THR A 136 -14.20 -3.32 -23.98
N ILE A 137 -14.29 -3.72 -25.25
CA ILE A 137 -14.35 -5.12 -25.70
C ILE A 137 -13.62 -5.20 -27.04
N CYS A 138 -12.56 -6.01 -27.13
CA CYS A 138 -11.82 -6.27 -28.38
C CYS A 138 -12.47 -7.43 -29.15
N SER A 139 -12.24 -7.51 -30.47
CA SER A 139 -12.59 -8.69 -31.28
C SER A 139 -11.71 -9.90 -30.96
N LEU A 140 -12.17 -11.09 -31.38
CA LEU A 140 -11.40 -12.33 -31.25
C LEU A 140 -10.03 -12.25 -31.98
N SER A 141 -10.00 -11.54 -33.11
CA SER A 141 -8.78 -11.26 -33.88
C SER A 141 -7.80 -10.36 -33.14
N GLU A 142 -8.25 -9.25 -32.55
CA GLU A 142 -7.39 -8.36 -31.75
C GLU A 142 -6.92 -9.04 -30.46
N PHE A 143 -7.76 -9.90 -29.86
CA PHE A 143 -7.37 -10.68 -28.69
C PHE A 143 -6.15 -11.58 -28.99
N TYR A 144 -6.23 -12.41 -30.05
CA TYR A 144 -5.14 -13.35 -30.37
C TYR A 144 -3.94 -12.73 -31.09
N LEU A 145 -4.12 -11.68 -31.89
CA LEU A 145 -3.03 -11.09 -32.69
C LEU A 145 -2.31 -9.92 -32.00
N CYS A 146 -2.93 -9.31 -30.98
CA CYS A 146 -2.37 -8.18 -30.25
C CYS A 146 -2.37 -8.43 -28.73
N TYR A 147 -3.56 -8.58 -28.13
CA TYR A 147 -3.67 -8.58 -26.66
C TYR A 147 -2.85 -9.69 -25.99
N ASP A 148 -2.93 -10.95 -26.45
CA ASP A 148 -2.24 -12.09 -25.81
C ASP A 148 -0.71 -11.93 -25.85
N HIS A 149 -0.18 -11.43 -26.98
CA HIS A 149 1.25 -11.15 -27.17
C HIS A 149 1.74 -9.98 -26.30
N GLU A 150 1.07 -8.84 -26.36
CA GLU A 150 1.44 -7.66 -25.57
C GLU A 150 1.19 -7.87 -24.06
N ALA A 151 0.20 -8.68 -23.69
CA ALA A 151 -0.06 -9.05 -22.30
C ALA A 151 1.04 -9.97 -21.76
N TYR A 152 1.55 -10.90 -22.56
CA TYR A 152 2.72 -11.72 -22.21
C TYR A 152 3.99 -10.87 -22.07
N ILE A 153 4.26 -9.98 -23.04
CA ILE A 153 5.39 -9.04 -22.95
C ILE A 153 5.30 -8.21 -21.68
N PHE A 154 4.15 -7.59 -21.40
CA PHE A 154 3.93 -6.76 -20.21
C PHE A 154 4.18 -7.52 -18.89
N ASP A 155 3.73 -8.77 -18.78
CA ASP A 155 3.94 -9.59 -17.56
C ASP A 155 5.39 -10.09 -17.43
N SER A 156 6.12 -10.21 -18.55
CA SER A 156 7.52 -10.64 -18.58
C SER A 156 8.53 -9.50 -18.38
N ASP A 157 8.18 -8.28 -18.78
CA ASP A 157 9.07 -7.12 -18.78
C ASP A 157 8.89 -6.25 -17.53
N THR A 158 9.85 -6.34 -16.62
CA THR A 158 9.92 -5.48 -15.42
C THR A 158 10.00 -3.99 -15.74
N SER A 159 10.48 -3.58 -16.93
CA SER A 159 10.46 -2.18 -17.35
C SER A 159 9.03 -1.68 -17.66
N SER A 160 8.13 -2.57 -18.08
CA SER A 160 6.74 -2.23 -18.37
C SER A 160 5.89 -2.17 -17.10
N LEU A 161 6.17 -3.03 -16.12
CA LEU A 161 5.65 -2.88 -14.76
C LEU A 161 6.13 -1.57 -14.11
N GLN A 162 7.38 -1.15 -14.32
CA GLN A 162 7.92 0.13 -13.83
C GLN A 162 7.29 1.37 -14.46
N LYS A 163 6.53 1.26 -15.57
CA LYS A 163 5.76 2.37 -16.16
C LYS A 163 4.46 2.64 -15.38
N CYS A 164 4.03 1.73 -14.52
CA CYS A 164 2.83 1.86 -13.71
C CYS A 164 3.13 2.50 -12.36
N ASP A 165 2.69 3.75 -12.16
CA ASP A 165 2.69 4.41 -10.85
C ASP A 165 1.57 3.83 -9.97
N CYS A 166 1.83 2.63 -9.44
CA CYS A 166 0.94 1.86 -8.58
C CYS A 166 1.57 1.61 -7.20
N PRO A 167 1.79 2.65 -6.38
CA PRO A 167 2.36 2.51 -5.05
C PRO A 167 1.46 1.67 -4.14
N LYS A 168 2.08 0.75 -3.40
CA LYS A 168 1.38 -0.13 -2.44
C LYS A 168 0.67 0.70 -1.36
N PRO A 169 -0.58 0.36 -0.99
CA PRO A 169 -1.30 1.08 0.06
C PRO A 169 -0.59 0.91 1.41
N CYS A 170 -0.62 1.95 2.25
CA CYS A 170 -0.04 1.89 3.59
C CYS A 170 -0.73 0.87 4.51
N GLN A 171 -1.98 0.48 4.21
CA GLN A 171 -2.75 -0.47 5.01
C GLN A 171 -3.48 -1.46 4.11
N PHE A 172 -3.23 -2.76 4.30
CA PHE A 172 -3.88 -3.84 3.56
C PHE A 172 -3.98 -5.14 4.40
N THR A 173 -4.91 -6.01 4.03
CA THR A 173 -5.05 -7.36 4.59
C THR A 173 -4.60 -8.39 3.55
N GLN A 174 -3.68 -9.28 3.93
CA GLN A 174 -3.30 -10.44 3.13
C GLN A 174 -3.84 -11.71 3.79
N TYR A 175 -4.34 -12.63 2.96
CA TYR A 175 -4.69 -13.98 3.39
C TYR A 175 -3.69 -14.98 2.80
N THR A 176 -3.30 -15.96 3.60
CA THR A 176 -2.48 -17.10 3.15
C THR A 176 -3.23 -18.39 3.45
N ALA A 177 -3.18 -19.36 2.54
CA ALA A 177 -3.89 -20.63 2.67
C ALA A 177 -2.89 -21.79 2.73
N LEU A 178 -2.94 -22.57 3.80
CA LEU A 178 -2.27 -23.86 3.90
C LEU A 178 -3.24 -24.93 3.39
N SER A 179 -2.94 -25.49 2.21
CA SER A 179 -3.77 -26.50 1.56
C SER A 179 -3.32 -27.91 1.95
N SER A 180 -4.29 -28.80 2.15
CA SER A 180 -4.11 -30.22 2.40
C SER A 180 -5.22 -31.01 1.70
N SER A 181 -4.95 -32.21 1.20
CA SER A 181 -5.88 -32.96 0.35
C SER A 181 -6.06 -34.41 0.82
N ALA A 182 -7.30 -34.86 0.93
CA ALA A 182 -7.68 -36.27 1.12
C ALA A 182 -8.45 -36.79 -0.09
N VAL A 183 -8.49 -38.11 -0.31
CA VAL A 183 -9.21 -38.72 -1.45
C VAL A 183 -10.73 -38.57 -1.27
N PHE A 184 -11.42 -38.08 -2.30
CA PHE A 184 -12.86 -37.86 -2.32
C PHE A 184 -13.52 -38.52 -3.56
N PRO A 185 -14.75 -39.06 -3.43
CA PRO A 185 -15.30 -39.59 -2.18
C PRO A 185 -14.43 -40.74 -1.63
N ALA A 186 -14.61 -41.07 -0.35
CA ALA A 186 -14.04 -42.30 0.21
C ALA A 186 -14.85 -43.51 -0.27
N ARG A 187 -14.18 -44.63 -0.62
CA ARG A 187 -14.73 -45.79 -1.37
C ARG A 187 -16.06 -46.38 -0.86
N VAL A 188 -16.40 -46.17 0.41
CA VAL A 188 -17.67 -46.63 1.02
C VAL A 188 -18.87 -45.82 0.49
N TYR A 189 -18.66 -44.58 0.08
CA TYR A 189 -19.69 -43.69 -0.47
C TYR A 189 -19.83 -43.79 -1.99
N ASP A 190 -18.89 -44.41 -2.71
CA ASP A 190 -18.98 -44.58 -4.16
C ASP A 190 -20.33 -45.24 -4.57
N PRO A 191 -20.79 -46.37 -3.98
CA PRO A 191 -22.07 -46.99 -4.37
C PRO A 191 -23.34 -46.13 -4.17
N PRO A 192 -23.62 -45.50 -3.01
CA PRO A 192 -24.81 -44.67 -2.85
C PRO A 192 -24.76 -43.40 -3.72
N LEU A 193 -23.58 -42.84 -4.01
CA LEU A 193 -23.46 -41.69 -4.91
C LEU A 193 -23.75 -42.06 -6.36
N TYR A 194 -23.30 -43.23 -6.84
CA TYR A 194 -23.71 -43.77 -8.15
C TYR A 194 -25.22 -44.03 -8.24
N LEU A 195 -25.86 -44.51 -7.15
CA LEU A 195 -27.32 -44.68 -7.09
C LEU A 195 -28.10 -43.36 -7.11
N MET A 196 -27.47 -42.24 -6.75
CA MET A 196 -28.02 -40.88 -6.93
C MET A 196 -27.79 -40.32 -8.35
N GLY A 197 -27.27 -41.12 -9.29
CA GLY A 197 -27.03 -40.73 -10.67
C GLY A 197 -25.74 -39.92 -10.89
N MET A 198 -24.90 -39.74 -9.86
CA MET A 198 -23.61 -39.07 -10.00
C MET A 198 -22.58 -40.07 -10.55
N THR A 199 -22.11 -39.82 -11.77
CA THR A 199 -21.07 -40.60 -12.45
C THR A 199 -19.72 -39.87 -12.38
N ASN A 200 -18.62 -40.54 -12.76
CA ASN A 200 -17.26 -39.96 -12.80
C ASN A 200 -16.84 -39.22 -11.52
N LEU A 201 -17.19 -39.77 -10.35
CA LEU A 201 -17.06 -39.12 -9.04
C LEU A 201 -15.64 -38.64 -8.69
N ARG A 202 -14.61 -39.19 -9.35
CA ARG A 202 -13.19 -38.87 -9.12
C ARG A 202 -12.60 -37.94 -10.16
N ASP A 203 -13.32 -37.71 -11.26
CA ASP A 203 -12.86 -36.96 -12.42
C ASP A 203 -13.62 -35.63 -12.53
N ASP A 204 -14.91 -35.61 -12.19
CA ASP A 204 -15.77 -34.44 -12.34
C ASP A 204 -16.06 -33.68 -11.02
N TYR A 205 -15.75 -34.23 -9.84
CA TYR A 205 -16.16 -33.66 -8.54
C TYR A 205 -14.99 -33.29 -7.61
N ILE A 206 -15.14 -32.15 -6.92
CA ILE A 206 -14.22 -31.60 -5.91
C ILE A 206 -15.02 -31.25 -4.64
N GLU A 207 -14.48 -31.56 -3.46
CA GLU A 207 -14.91 -30.94 -2.21
C GLU A 207 -13.86 -29.91 -1.79
N LEU A 208 -14.24 -28.65 -1.60
CA LEU A 208 -13.35 -27.56 -1.18
C LEU A 208 -13.83 -26.98 0.15
N ASN A 209 -13.03 -27.13 1.19
CA ASN A 209 -13.31 -26.70 2.56
C ASN A 209 -12.38 -25.56 2.98
N ILE A 210 -12.90 -24.34 3.07
CA ILE A 210 -12.12 -23.14 3.46
C ILE A 210 -12.47 -22.76 4.91
N PHE A 211 -11.49 -22.70 5.81
CA PHE A 211 -11.72 -22.35 7.23
C PHE A 211 -10.55 -21.59 7.85
N TYR A 212 -10.85 -20.74 8.83
CA TYR A 212 -9.80 -20.08 9.62
C TYR A 212 -9.10 -21.08 10.54
N GLU A 213 -7.76 -21.07 10.51
CA GLU A 213 -6.92 -21.86 11.42
C GLU A 213 -7.03 -21.32 12.87
N SER A 214 -7.07 -19.99 13.02
CA SER A 214 -7.24 -19.29 14.28
C SER A 214 -8.15 -18.05 14.10
N LEU A 215 -8.79 -17.60 15.19
CA LEU A 215 -9.46 -16.30 15.26
C LEU A 215 -8.46 -15.16 15.49
N THR A 216 -7.22 -15.49 15.85
CA THR A 216 -6.11 -14.53 15.90
C THR A 216 -5.59 -14.25 14.48
N TYR A 217 -5.43 -12.97 14.17
CA TYR A 217 -4.72 -12.51 12.98
C TYR A 217 -3.32 -12.03 13.36
N GLN A 218 -2.36 -12.15 12.44
CA GLN A 218 -1.06 -11.49 12.60
C GLN A 218 -1.22 -10.01 12.24
N TYR A 219 -0.59 -9.14 13.00
CA TYR A 219 -0.60 -7.69 12.75
C TYR A 219 0.84 -7.19 12.68
N VAL A 220 1.21 -6.62 11.54
CA VAL A 220 2.57 -6.17 11.24
C VAL A 220 2.50 -4.67 10.98
N GLU A 221 2.98 -3.86 11.94
CA GLU A 221 3.06 -2.42 11.76
C GLU A 221 4.49 -1.88 11.83
N GLN A 222 4.75 -0.83 11.05
CA GLN A 222 5.96 -0.04 11.18
C GLN A 222 5.79 1.01 12.28
N ILE A 223 6.80 1.14 13.13
CA ILE A 223 6.93 2.19 14.13
C ILE A 223 8.18 3.03 13.84
N PRO A 224 8.16 4.36 14.06
CA PRO A 224 9.31 5.20 13.76
C PRO A 224 10.47 4.88 14.72
N GLN A 225 11.64 4.58 14.17
CA GLN A 225 12.82 4.19 14.96
C GLN A 225 13.27 5.28 15.95
N PHE A 226 13.05 6.55 15.61
CA PHE A 226 13.33 7.70 16.47
C PHE A 226 12.10 8.61 16.48
N THR A 227 11.60 8.93 17.68
CA THR A 227 10.63 10.03 17.85
C THR A 227 11.37 11.36 18.01
N ILE A 228 10.66 12.48 17.91
CA ILE A 228 11.23 13.81 18.19
C ILE A 228 11.79 13.87 19.63
N GLU A 229 11.12 13.21 20.58
CA GLU A 229 11.58 13.06 21.96
C GLU A 229 12.89 12.26 22.04
N SER A 230 13.02 11.16 21.29
CA SER A 230 14.28 10.41 21.20
C SER A 230 15.43 11.26 20.65
N ILE A 231 15.17 12.05 19.60
CA ILE A 231 16.17 12.93 18.97
C ILE A 231 16.63 14.01 19.96
N ILE A 232 15.70 14.67 20.65
CA ILE A 232 16.02 15.67 21.67
C ILE A 232 16.79 15.03 22.84
N GLY A 233 16.39 13.83 23.28
CA GLY A 233 17.08 13.09 24.34
C GLY A 233 18.51 12.70 23.97
N ILE A 234 18.75 12.24 22.74
CA ILE A 234 20.08 11.89 22.23
C ILE A 234 20.95 13.16 22.13
N LEU A 235 20.44 14.23 21.52
CA LEU A 235 21.20 15.50 21.38
C LEU A 235 21.54 16.09 22.76
N GLY A 236 20.56 16.17 23.67
CA GLY A 236 20.76 16.66 25.03
C GLY A 236 21.75 15.80 25.83
N GLY A 237 21.69 14.47 25.70
CA GLY A 237 22.62 13.55 26.33
C GLY A 237 24.07 13.73 25.84
N GLN A 238 24.27 13.83 24.52
CA GLN A 238 25.60 14.04 23.94
C GLN A 238 26.18 15.41 24.32
N MET A 239 25.37 16.48 24.30
CA MET A 239 25.79 17.81 24.76
C MET A 239 26.12 17.85 26.26
N GLY A 240 25.31 17.20 27.09
CA GLY A 240 25.53 17.10 28.53
C GLY A 240 26.80 16.36 28.89
N ILE A 241 27.13 15.27 28.18
CA ILE A 241 28.34 14.47 28.44
C ILE A 241 29.61 15.16 27.91
N PHE A 242 29.61 15.67 26.68
CA PHE A 242 30.85 16.22 26.07
C PHE A 242 31.16 17.67 26.45
N LEU A 243 30.14 18.49 26.74
CA LEU A 243 30.33 19.93 27.00
C LEU A 243 29.94 20.32 28.43
N GLY A 244 29.32 19.43 29.21
CA GLY A 244 28.60 19.81 30.44
C GLY A 244 27.38 20.70 30.17
N ALA A 245 26.98 20.84 28.90
CA ALA A 245 25.99 21.83 28.48
C ALA A 245 24.56 21.32 28.70
N SER A 246 23.71 22.20 29.22
CA SER A 246 22.28 21.97 29.43
C SER A 246 21.44 23.04 28.74
N LEU A 247 20.12 22.85 28.70
CA LEU A 247 19.17 23.85 28.20
C LEU A 247 19.32 25.21 28.91
N LEU A 248 19.70 25.21 30.19
CA LEU A 248 20.00 26.43 30.94
C LEU A 248 21.21 27.16 30.37
N THR A 249 22.34 26.46 30.17
CA THR A 249 23.56 27.06 29.58
C THR A 249 23.33 27.60 28.15
N LEU A 250 22.41 27.00 27.38
CA LEU A 250 21.97 27.54 26.09
C LEU A 250 21.18 28.83 26.26
N SER A 251 20.26 28.90 27.24
CA SER A 251 19.48 30.12 27.52
C SER A 251 20.36 31.28 27.99
N GLU A 252 21.37 31.03 28.83
CA GLU A 252 22.37 32.02 29.27
C GLU A 252 23.19 32.56 28.09
N LEU A 253 23.60 31.68 27.17
CA LEU A 253 24.31 32.07 25.93
C LEU A 253 23.45 32.96 25.03
N VAL A 254 22.16 32.67 24.92
CA VAL A 254 21.20 33.48 24.14
C VAL A 254 20.94 34.83 24.81
N GLU A 255 20.75 34.88 26.13
CA GLU A 255 20.59 36.15 26.87
C GLU A 255 21.84 37.03 26.73
N PHE A 256 23.03 36.46 26.95
CA PHE A 256 24.30 37.18 26.76
C PHE A 256 24.45 37.70 25.32
N GLY A 257 24.07 36.90 24.32
CA GLY A 257 24.05 37.30 22.91
C GLY A 257 23.13 38.50 22.65
N ILE A 258 21.90 38.47 23.18
CA ILE A 258 20.92 39.55 23.04
C ILE A 258 21.40 40.84 23.74
N LEU A 259 21.90 40.73 24.98
CA LEU A 259 22.42 41.85 25.75
C LEU A 259 23.65 42.47 25.07
N SER A 260 24.56 41.64 24.56
CA SER A 260 25.74 42.08 23.80
C SER A 260 25.34 42.80 22.52
N LEU A 261 24.41 42.25 21.75
CA LEU A 261 23.87 42.88 20.53
C LEU A 261 23.21 44.23 20.85
N TYR A 262 22.40 44.32 21.91
CA TYR A 262 21.78 45.56 22.38
C TYR A 262 22.82 46.62 22.77
N VAL A 263 23.87 46.24 23.50
CA VAL A 263 24.97 47.15 23.87
C VAL A 263 25.78 47.60 22.65
N LEU A 264 26.03 46.71 21.69
CA LEU A 264 26.71 47.03 20.43
C LEU A 264 25.88 48.01 19.59
N LEU A 265 24.58 47.75 19.39
CA LEU A 265 23.66 48.65 18.69
C LEU A 265 23.58 50.02 19.40
N LYS A 266 23.48 50.05 20.73
CA LYS A 266 23.47 51.29 21.52
C LYS A 266 24.77 52.08 21.37
N ARG A 267 25.93 51.41 21.39
CA ARG A 267 27.25 52.03 21.11
C ARG A 267 27.34 52.54 19.67
N PHE A 268 26.80 51.83 18.69
CA PHE A 268 26.76 52.26 17.29
C PHE A 268 25.91 53.51 17.11
N CYS A 269 24.69 53.54 17.66
CA CYS A 269 23.80 54.70 17.65
C CYS A 269 24.41 55.92 18.36
N ILE A 270 25.13 55.73 19.47
CA ILE A 270 25.86 56.81 20.16
C ILE A 270 27.01 57.33 19.27
N LYS A 271 27.76 56.45 18.61
CA LYS A 271 28.86 56.84 17.70
C LYS A 271 28.34 57.60 16.47
N VAL A 272 27.21 57.21 15.91
CA VAL A 272 26.53 57.94 14.82
C VAL A 272 26.05 59.32 15.30
N ARG A 273 25.43 59.42 16.49
CA ARG A 273 25.04 60.72 17.08
C ARG A 273 26.26 61.64 17.33
N GLY A 274 27.34 61.11 17.88
CA GLY A 274 28.58 61.86 18.13
C GLY A 274 29.28 62.33 16.85
N THR A 275 29.12 61.60 15.74
CA THR A 275 29.66 62.02 14.43
C THR A 275 28.88 63.22 13.88
N ARG A 276 27.55 63.25 14.05
CA ARG A 276 26.68 64.33 13.54
C ARG A 276 26.88 65.69 14.21
N ILE A 277 27.44 65.70 15.43
CA ILE A 277 27.71 66.92 16.22
C ILE A 277 29.05 67.57 15.82
N LYS A 278 30.02 66.80 15.28
CA LYS A 278 31.33 67.33 14.87
C LYS A 278 31.33 68.06 13.52
N THR A 279 30.20 68.14 12.84
CA THR A 279 30.04 68.81 11.54
C THR A 279 29.40 70.20 11.60
N THR A 280 29.22 70.77 12.81
CA THR A 280 28.50 72.05 13.00
C THR A 280 29.32 73.15 13.70
N GLU A 281 30.62 72.96 13.92
CA GLU A 281 31.50 74.00 14.48
C GLU A 281 32.77 74.19 13.64
N GLY A 282 32.92 75.37 13.05
CA GLY A 282 34.18 75.84 12.45
C GLY A 282 34.18 76.06 10.94
N PHE A 283 33.87 77.29 10.51
CA PHE A 283 34.69 78.06 9.55
C PHE A 283 34.47 79.58 9.84
N PRO A 284 35.47 80.48 9.67
CA PRO A 284 35.46 81.78 10.34
C PRO A 284 35.05 82.99 9.46
N ASP A 285 34.94 84.15 10.12
CA ASP A 285 34.61 85.47 9.59
C ASP A 285 35.63 86.02 8.55
N ALA A 286 35.15 86.73 7.53
CA ALA A 286 35.93 87.27 6.41
C ALA A 286 35.29 88.46 5.66
N ARG A 287 35.28 89.65 6.28
CA ARG A 287 35.52 91.01 5.73
C ARG A 287 35.03 91.46 4.31
N ASP A 288 34.32 92.59 4.32
CA ASP A 288 34.47 93.79 3.45
C ASP A 288 34.31 93.74 1.90
N ALA A 289 33.16 94.20 1.39
CA ALA A 289 32.98 95.28 0.37
C ALA A 289 31.47 95.43 0.01
N LYS A 290 30.81 96.60 0.04
CA LYS A 290 30.88 97.82 -0.81
C LYS A 290 30.58 97.58 -2.31
N VAL A 291 29.68 98.31 -3.00
CA VAL A 291 28.81 99.46 -2.61
C VAL A 291 27.31 99.07 -2.70
N VAL A 292 26.27 99.72 -3.27
CA VAL A 292 26.02 100.93 -4.12
C VAL A 292 24.69 101.62 -3.66
N ARG A 293 24.36 102.80 -4.20
CA ARG A 293 23.06 103.52 -4.13
C ARG A 293 21.96 102.79 -4.95
N TRP A 294 20.65 103.05 -4.80
CA TRP A 294 19.95 104.28 -4.36
C TRP A 294 18.87 104.02 -3.30
#